data_AF-A0AAW1WMR8-F1
#
_entry.id   AF-A0AAW1WMR8-F1
#
_cell.length_a   1.000
_cell.length_b   1.000
_cell.length_c   1.000
_cell.angle_alpha   90.00
_cell.angle_beta   90.00
_cell.angle_gamma   90.00
#
_symmetry.space_group_name_H-M   'P 1'
#
loop_
_entity.id
_entity.type
_entity.pdbx_description
1 polymer ?
#
loop_
_entity_poly.entity_id
_entity_poly.type
_entity_poly.pdbx_seq_one_letter_code
_entity_poly.pdbx_strand_id
1 'polypeptide(L)'
;MVDYEAFLELISQPNYKGKGPIIEAYTNLGNDIDIQVELSEENLKVARQKGLVEKFRLTRHISIKNMHLHDRNGIIKKYDNPEQILKEFYGARLPYYDIRLAKKKTKLELENEILDNKIRFITLVGKKRLISQGRDQKYNH
;
A
#
# COMPACT_ATOMS: atom_id res chain seq x y z
N MET A 1 -1.88 11.68 14.53
CA MET A 1 -1.07 12.63 13.74
C MET A 1 -0.97 13.87 14.62
N VAL A 2 0.23 14.31 14.99
CA VAL A 2 0.34 15.55 15.79
C VAL A 2 -0.05 16.67 14.86
N ASP A 3 -1.07 17.43 15.23
CA ASP A 3 -1.46 18.62 14.51
C ASP A 3 -0.33 19.64 14.61
N TYR A 4 0.26 19.99 13.47
CA TYR A 4 1.36 20.95 13.42
C TYR A 4 0.86 22.37 13.70
N GLU A 5 -0.40 22.67 13.41
CA GLU A 5 -1.02 23.96 13.73
C GLU A 5 -1.15 24.13 15.26
N ALA A 6 -1.53 23.08 15.98
CA ALA A 6 -1.55 23.10 17.45
C ALA A 6 -0.15 23.36 18.06
N PHE A 7 0.93 22.92 17.39
CA PHE A 7 2.29 23.28 17.79
C PHE A 7 2.58 24.76 17.54
N LEU A 8 2.20 25.30 16.38
CA LEU A 8 2.38 26.72 16.04
C LEU A 8 1.58 27.63 16.98
N GLU A 9 0.33 27.28 17.28
CA GLU A 9 -0.51 27.96 18.26
C GLU A 9 0.13 27.94 19.66
N LEU A 10 0.67 26.80 20.09
CA LEU A 10 1.36 26.72 21.37
C LEU A 10 2.57 27.66 21.45
N ILE A 11 3.36 27.77 20.39
CA ILE A 11 4.57 28.61 20.38
C ILE A 11 4.29 30.10 20.06
N SER A 12 3.05 30.45 19.69
CA SER A 12 2.58 31.84 19.57
C SER A 12 1.99 32.39 20.87
N GLN A 13 1.78 31.54 21.88
CA GLN A 13 1.23 31.99 23.16
C GLN A 13 2.15 33.01 23.86
N PRO A 14 1.60 34.11 24.40
CA PRO A 14 2.37 35.16 25.05
C PRO A 14 3.22 34.69 26.23
N ASN A 15 2.86 33.56 26.84
CA ASN A 15 3.52 32.98 28.01
C ASN A 15 4.15 31.61 27.72
N TYR A 16 4.65 31.38 26.49
CA TYR A 16 5.27 30.10 26.14
C TYR A 16 6.48 29.81 27.05
N LYS A 17 6.36 28.75 27.87
CA LYS A 17 7.38 28.32 28.85
C LYS A 17 7.84 29.41 29.83
N GLY A 18 6.93 30.27 30.28
CA GLY A 18 7.26 31.33 31.24
C GLY A 18 8.12 32.46 30.64
N LYS A 19 8.24 32.48 29.31
CA LYS A 19 8.89 33.53 28.53
C LYS A 19 7.84 34.18 27.63
N GLY A 20 8.29 34.84 26.56
CA GLY A 20 7.44 35.32 25.48
C GLY A 20 7.20 34.30 24.35
N PRO A 21 6.41 34.68 23.34
CA PRO A 21 6.13 33.84 22.18
C PRO A 21 7.39 33.66 21.32
N ILE A 22 7.49 32.52 20.62
CA ILE A 22 8.56 32.25 19.65
C ILE A 22 8.19 32.85 18.29
N ILE A 23 6.92 32.75 17.90
CA ILE A 23 6.37 33.35 16.68
C ILE A 23 5.28 34.35 17.07
N GLU A 24 5.13 35.43 16.32
CA GLU A 24 4.13 36.45 16.57
C GLU A 24 2.78 36.08 15.95
N ALA A 25 2.82 35.51 14.75
CA ALA A 25 1.66 35.00 14.03
C ALA A 25 2.07 33.88 13.07
N TYR A 26 1.08 33.15 12.58
CA TYR A 26 1.25 32.26 11.43
C TYR A 26 0.01 32.31 10.55
N THR A 27 0.16 31.98 9.27
CA THR A 27 -0.93 31.91 8.29
C THR A 27 -0.71 30.69 7.41
N ASN A 28 -1.74 29.87 7.27
CA ASN A 28 -1.76 28.76 6.33
C ASN A 28 -2.22 29.30 4.96
N LEU A 29 -1.35 29.23 3.95
CA LEU A 29 -1.53 29.89 2.66
C LEU A 29 -2.14 29.00 1.58
N GLY A 30 -2.37 27.71 1.83
CA GLY A 30 -2.81 26.82 0.76
C GLY A 30 -3.31 25.44 1.17
N ASN A 31 -3.62 24.64 0.15
CA ASN A 31 -4.23 23.32 0.30
C ASN A 31 -3.22 22.18 0.58
N ASP A 32 -1.92 22.43 0.38
CA ASP A 32 -0.84 21.46 0.67
C ASP A 32 -0.19 21.77 2.03
N ILE A 33 1.11 22.10 2.06
CA ILE A 33 1.84 22.55 3.26
C ILE A 33 2.58 23.84 2.90
N ASP A 34 1.90 24.96 3.09
CA ASP A 34 2.48 26.30 2.94
C ASP A 34 2.09 27.15 4.15
N ILE A 35 3.05 27.40 5.02
CA ILE A 35 2.83 28.09 6.29
C ILE A 35 3.80 29.26 6.40
N GLN A 36 3.25 30.46 6.37
CA GLN A 36 3.96 31.68 6.69
C GLN A 36 3.99 31.85 8.22
N VAL A 37 5.17 32.15 8.76
CA VAL A 37 5.37 32.45 10.19
C VAL A 37 6.03 33.81 10.35
N GLU A 38 5.55 34.59 11.32
CA GLU A 38 6.08 35.90 11.65
C GLU A 38 6.88 35.81 12.96
N LEU A 39 8.06 36.43 12.98
CA LEU A 39 8.96 36.42 14.13
C LEU A 39 9.59 37.80 14.31
N SER A 40 9.82 38.18 15.56
CA SER A 40 10.72 39.27 15.89
C SER A 40 12.14 39.00 15.36
N GLU A 41 12.90 40.07 15.08
CA GLU A 41 14.29 39.94 14.62
C GLU A 41 15.16 39.11 15.57
N GLU A 42 14.92 39.25 16.87
CA GLU A 42 15.67 38.54 17.91
C GLU A 42 15.36 37.03 17.87
N ASN A 43 14.08 36.66 17.79
CA ASN A 43 13.68 35.26 17.69
C ASN A 43 14.15 34.63 16.37
N LEU A 44 14.18 35.40 15.28
CA LEU A 44 14.71 34.95 13.99
C LEU A 44 16.22 34.68 14.05
N LYS A 45 17.01 35.56 14.69
CA LYS A 45 18.46 35.34 14.90
C LYS A 45 18.71 34.06 15.69
N VAL A 46 17.99 33.88 16.81
CA VAL A 46 18.08 32.67 17.64
C VAL A 46 17.68 31.42 16.85
N ALA A 47 16.59 31.49 16.07
CA ALA A 47 16.12 30.37 15.25
C ALA A 47 17.13 29.99 14.16
N ARG A 48 17.78 30.97 13.53
CA ARG A 48 18.82 30.73 12.52
C ARG A 48 20.09 30.13 13.13
N GLN A 49 20.53 30.61 14.29
CA GLN A 49 21.70 30.08 14.97
C GLN A 49 21.50 28.61 15.37
N LYS A 50 20.28 28.26 15.80
CA LYS A 50 19.92 26.89 16.16
C LYS A 50 19.62 26.00 14.95
N GLY A 51 19.21 26.60 13.83
CA GLY A 51 18.72 25.91 12.63
C GLY A 51 17.19 25.84 12.59
N LEU A 52 16.61 26.32 11.49
CA LEU A 52 15.15 26.43 11.33
C LEU A 52 14.45 25.05 11.40
N VAL A 53 15.04 24.04 10.78
CA VAL A 53 14.51 22.67 10.76
C VAL A 53 14.32 22.12 12.18
N GLU A 54 15.32 22.29 13.05
CA GLU A 54 15.24 21.84 14.43
C GLU A 54 14.30 22.72 15.25
N LYS A 55 14.41 24.05 15.10
CA LYS A 55 13.60 25.02 15.85
C LYS A 55 12.10 24.82 15.64
N PHE A 56 11.70 24.54 14.40
CA PHE A 56 10.33 24.30 13.98
C PHE A 56 9.93 22.81 13.96
N ARG A 57 10.77 21.92 14.50
CA ARG A 57 10.47 20.48 14.60
C ARG A 57 10.08 19.83 13.26
N LEU A 58 10.71 20.26 12.18
CA LEU A 58 10.49 19.76 10.81
C LEU A 58 11.21 18.43 10.54
N THR A 59 11.61 17.71 11.59
CA THR A 59 12.25 16.40 11.50
C THR A 59 11.57 15.45 12.46
N ARG A 60 11.29 14.24 11.97
CA ARG A 60 10.78 13.14 12.79
C ARG A 60 11.69 11.93 12.62
N HIS A 61 12.17 11.39 13.73
CA HIS A 61 12.85 10.11 13.73
C HIS A 61 11.82 8.97 13.70
N ILE A 62 11.99 8.04 12.76
CA ILE A 62 11.19 6.82 12.66
C ILE A 62 12.10 5.64 13.01
N SER A 63 11.76 4.92 14.07
CA SER A 63 12.50 3.72 14.48
C SER A 63 11.94 2.48 13.77
N ILE A 64 12.83 1.70 13.15
CA ILE A 64 12.51 0.40 12.53
C ILE A 64 12.92 -0.79 13.40
N LYS A 65 13.27 -0.56 14.67
CA LYS A 65 13.82 -1.63 15.55
C LYS A 65 12.80 -2.68 15.97
N ASN A 66 11.51 -2.41 15.83
CA ASN A 66 10.43 -3.25 16.34
C ASN A 66 9.58 -3.81 15.19
N MET A 67 10.17 -4.72 14.40
CA MET A 67 9.48 -5.40 13.29
C MET A 67 9.08 -6.82 13.74
N HIS A 68 7.90 -6.95 14.34
CA HIS A 68 7.32 -8.26 14.69
C HIS A 68 6.17 -8.56 13.73
N LEU A 69 6.24 -9.69 13.03
CA LEU A 69 5.22 -10.15 12.09
C LEU A 69 4.95 -11.63 12.30
N HIS A 70 3.79 -12.10 11.83
CA HIS A 70 3.52 -13.53 11.77
C HIS A 70 4.28 -14.13 10.59
N ASP A 71 5.00 -15.21 10.83
CA ASP A 71 5.66 -15.98 9.78
C ASP A 71 4.65 -16.84 8.98
N ARG A 72 5.15 -17.58 8.00
CA ARG A 72 4.32 -18.51 7.19
C ARG A 72 3.59 -19.60 7.98
N ASN A 73 4.02 -19.88 9.21
CA ASN A 73 3.40 -20.85 10.11
C ASN A 73 2.47 -20.17 11.12
N GLY A 74 2.30 -18.85 11.04
CA GLY A 74 1.49 -18.05 11.97
C GLY A 74 2.19 -17.73 13.28
N ILE A 75 3.50 -18.00 13.40
CA ILE A 75 4.28 -17.76 14.62
C ILE A 75 4.80 -16.32 14.60
N ILE A 76 4.68 -15.60 15.72
CA ILE A 76 5.25 -14.25 15.85
C ILE A 76 6.78 -14.36 15.81
N LYS A 77 7.36 -13.65 14.85
CA LYS A 77 8.81 -13.58 14.63
C LYS A 77 9.25 -12.13 14.61
N LYS A 78 10.39 -11.86 15.26
CA LYS A 78 11.10 -10.58 15.18
C LYS A 78 12.05 -10.60 13.98
N TYR A 79 12.07 -9.49 13.24
CA TYR A 79 12.98 -9.24 12.13
C TYR A 79 13.93 -8.10 12.49
N ASP A 80 15.22 -8.28 12.22
CA ASP A 80 16.24 -7.28 12.55
C ASP A 80 16.37 -6.20 11.47
N ASN A 81 16.05 -6.56 10.23
CA ASN A 81 16.07 -5.66 9.08
C ASN A 81 14.96 -6.01 8.07
N PRO A 82 14.54 -5.06 7.22
CA PRO A 82 13.51 -5.29 6.20
C PRO A 82 13.88 -6.38 5.19
N GLU A 83 15.16 -6.59 4.90
CA GLU A 83 15.64 -7.59 3.94
C GLU A 83 15.32 -9.02 4.39
N GLN A 84 15.31 -9.30 5.70
CA GLN A 84 14.87 -10.61 6.23
C GLN A 84 13.39 -10.87 5.89
N ILE A 85 12.53 -9.85 6.02
CA ILE A 85 11.11 -9.94 5.65
C ILE A 85 10.98 -10.23 4.15
N LEU A 86 11.74 -9.50 3.32
CA LEU A 86 11.73 -9.66 1.87
C LEU A 86 12.19 -11.06 1.44
N LYS A 87 13.27 -11.59 2.02
CA LYS A 87 13.77 -12.94 1.72
C LYS A 87 12.75 -14.02 2.08
N GLU A 88 12.13 -13.91 3.24
CA GLU A 88 11.11 -14.87 3.67
C GLU A 88 9.87 -14.79 2.79
N PHE A 89 9.39 -13.58 2.48
CA PHE A 89 8.28 -13.37 1.55
C PHE A 89 8.59 -13.95 0.16
N TYR A 90 9.79 -13.70 -0.37
CA TYR A 90 10.20 -14.23 -1.66
C TYR A 90 10.16 -15.76 -1.69
N GLY A 91 10.75 -16.41 -0.68
CA GLY A 91 10.75 -17.87 -0.57
C GLY A 91 9.34 -18.45 -0.44
N ALA A 92 8.44 -17.78 0.27
CA ALA A 92 7.04 -18.16 0.36
C ALA A 92 6.29 -17.92 -0.96
N ARG A 93 6.59 -16.84 -1.69
CA ARG A 93 5.82 -16.41 -2.85
C ARG A 93 6.18 -17.14 -4.14
N LEU A 94 7.44 -17.54 -4.31
CA LEU A 94 7.91 -18.17 -5.54
C LEU A 94 7.10 -19.43 -5.93
N PRO A 95 6.85 -20.41 -5.05
CA PRO A 95 6.05 -21.59 -5.39
C PRO A 95 4.60 -21.26 -5.78
N TYR A 96 4.04 -20.18 -5.23
CA TYR A 96 2.69 -19.75 -5.60
C TYR A 96 2.61 -19.19 -7.02
N TYR A 97 3.72 -18.69 -7.58
CA TYR A 97 3.75 -18.32 -9.00
C TYR A 97 3.62 -19.55 -9.90
N ASP A 98 4.29 -20.65 -9.56
CA ASP A 98 4.20 -21.92 -10.29
C ASP A 98 2.77 -22.49 -10.21
N ILE A 99 2.19 -22.53 -9.00
CA ILE A 99 0.79 -22.96 -8.80
C ILE A 99 -0.15 -22.09 -9.63
N ARG A 100 0.05 -20.77 -9.64
CA ARG A 100 -0.79 -19.85 -10.40
C ARG A 100 -0.66 -20.09 -11.91
N LEU A 101 0.55 -20.32 -12.40
CA LEU A 101 0.80 -20.63 -13.81
C LEU A 101 0.13 -21.94 -14.21
N ALA A 102 0.29 -23.00 -13.42
CA ALA A 102 -0.34 -24.29 -13.65
C ALA A 102 -1.85 -24.18 -13.72
N LYS A 103 -2.48 -23.50 -12.74
CA LYS A 103 -3.92 -23.24 -12.74
C LYS A 103 -4.38 -22.49 -13.99
N LYS A 104 -3.62 -21.48 -14.42
CA LYS A 104 -3.95 -20.71 -15.63
C LYS A 104 -3.85 -21.58 -16.89
N LYS A 105 -2.84 -22.43 -16.98
CA LYS A 105 -2.66 -23.38 -18.08
C LYS A 105 -3.81 -24.37 -18.16
N THR A 106 -4.15 -25.05 -17.05
CA THR A 106 -5.26 -25.99 -17.00
C THR A 106 -6.59 -25.35 -17.38
N LYS A 107 -6.84 -24.11 -16.93
CA LYS A 107 -8.04 -23.36 -17.30
C LYS A 107 -8.11 -23.13 -18.81
N LEU A 108 -7.01 -22.67 -19.42
CA LEU A 108 -6.95 -22.40 -20.86
C LEU A 108 -7.07 -23.69 -21.69
N GLU A 109 -6.48 -24.79 -21.24
CA GLU A 109 -6.61 -26.11 -21.90
C GLU A 109 -8.06 -26.58 -21.92
N LEU A 110 -8.78 -26.46 -20.80
CA LEU A 110 -10.20 -26.79 -20.72
C LEU A 110 -11.06 -25.89 -21.64
N GLU A 111 -10.78 -24.59 -21.64
CA GLU A 111 -11.48 -23.63 -22.51
C GLU A 111 -11.26 -23.97 -23.99
N ASN A 112 -10.02 -24.30 -24.38
CA ASN A 112 -9.70 -24.73 -25.74
C ASN A 112 -10.43 -26.03 -26.12
N GLU A 113 -10.43 -27.04 -25.24
CA GLU A 113 -11.12 -28.30 -25.51
C GLU A 113 -12.63 -28.10 -25.71
N ILE A 114 -13.25 -27.23 -24.90
CA ILE A 114 -14.65 -26.85 -25.06
C ILE A 114 -14.89 -26.19 -26.42
N LEU A 115 -14.00 -25.26 -26.84
CA LEU A 115 -14.11 -24.58 -28.12
C LEU A 115 -13.91 -25.54 -29.30
N ASP A 116 -12.93 -26.43 -29.23
CA ASP A 116 -12.67 -27.46 -30.25
C ASP A 116 -13.87 -28.40 -30.40
N ASN A 117 -14.46 -28.82 -29.28
CA ASN A 117 -15.67 -29.64 -29.29
C ASN A 117 -16.87 -28.90 -29.89
N LYS A 118 -17.02 -27.60 -29.61
CA LYS A 118 -18.06 -26.75 -30.25
C LYS A 118 -17.85 -26.66 -31.76
N ILE A 119 -16.62 -26.42 -32.23
CA ILE A 119 -16.29 -26.36 -33.66
C ILE A 119 -16.56 -27.71 -34.34
N ARG A 120 -16.14 -28.81 -33.71
CA ARG A 120 -16.35 -30.17 -34.21
C ARG A 120 -17.84 -30.47 -34.34
N PHE A 121 -18.64 -30.14 -33.34
CA PHE A 121 -20.10 -30.32 -33.38
C PHE A 121 -20.72 -29.58 -34.57
N ILE A 122 -20.44 -28.28 -34.72
CA ILE A 122 -20.95 -27.45 -35.83
C ILE A 122 -20.54 -28.04 -37.18
N THR A 123 -19.28 -28.45 -37.31
CA THR A 123 -18.75 -29.05 -38.54
C THR A 123 -19.46 -30.36 -38.89
N LEU A 124 -19.73 -31.24 -37.91
CA LEU A 124 -20.40 -32.51 -38.13
C LEU A 124 -21.87 -32.33 -38.53
N VAL A 125 -22.56 -31.37 -37.91
CA VAL A 125 -23.94 -31.00 -38.26
C VAL A 125 -24.00 -30.41 -39.68
N GLY A 126 -23.11 -29.47 -40.00
CA GLY A 126 -23.04 -28.87 -41.34
C GLY A 126 -22.74 -29.89 -42.44
N LYS A 127 -21.89 -30.90 -42.16
CA LYS A 127 -21.60 -32.01 -43.07
C LYS A 127 -22.70 -33.09 -43.11
N LYS A 128 -23.82 -32.91 -42.39
CA LYS A 128 -24.88 -33.91 -42.18
C LYS A 128 -24.37 -35.28 -41.69
N ARG A 129 -23.18 -35.30 -41.07
CA ARG A 129 -22.58 -36.51 -40.46
C ARG A 129 -23.06 -36.73 -39.02
N LEU A 130 -23.72 -35.72 -38.45
CA LEU A 130 -24.39 -35.79 -37.17
C LEU A 130 -25.76 -35.13 -37.30
N ILE A 131 -26.82 -35.88 -37.03
CA ILE A 131 -28.20 -35.39 -37.02
C ILE A 131 -28.60 -35.10 -35.57
N SER A 132 -28.80 -33.83 -35.23
CA SER A 132 -29.11 -33.38 -33.86
C SER A 132 -30.60 -33.22 -33.56
N GLN A 133 -31.48 -33.28 -34.57
CA GLN A 133 -32.93 -33.15 -34.36
C GLN A 133 -33.58 -34.50 -34.04
N GLY A 134 -34.46 -34.52 -33.03
CA GLY A 134 -35.40 -35.62 -32.76
C GLY A 134 -34.90 -36.80 -31.92
N ARG A 135 -33.80 -36.67 -31.16
CA ARG A 135 -33.40 -37.72 -30.20
C ARG A 135 -33.78 -37.32 -28.78
N ASP A 136 -34.75 -38.01 -28.20
CA ASP A 136 -35.07 -37.88 -26.77
C ASP A 136 -33.85 -38.28 -25.93
N GLN A 137 -33.46 -37.41 -24.99
CA GLN A 137 -32.42 -37.74 -24.00
C GLN A 137 -33.00 -38.77 -23.03
N LYS A 138 -32.63 -40.05 -23.20
CA LYS A 138 -32.88 -41.05 -22.15
C LYS A 138 -31.93 -40.78 -20.98
N TYR A 139 -32.43 -40.09 -19.96
CA TYR A 139 -31.80 -40.04 -18.65
C TYR A 139 -31.99 -41.42 -18.00
N ASN A 140 -30.93 -42.21 -17.92
CA ASN A 140 -30.89 -43.37 -17.03
C ASN A 140 -30.34 -42.88 -15.69
N HIS A 141 -31.15 -43.01 -14.63
CA HIS A 141 -30.74 -42.84 -13.23
C HIS A 141 -29.77 -43.93 -12.80
#